data_AF-A0A140E7M0-F1
#
_entry.id   AF-A0A140E7M0-F1
#
_cell.length_a   1.000
_cell.length_b   1.000
_cell.length_c   1.000
_cell.angle_alpha   90.00
_cell.angle_beta   90.00
_cell.angle_gamma   90.00
#
_symmetry.space_group_name_H-M   'P 1'
#
loop_
_entity.id
_entity.type
_entity.pdbx_description
1 polymer ?
#
loop_
_entity_poly.entity_id
_entity_poly.type
_entity_poly.pdbx_seq_one_letter_code
_entity_poly.pdbx_strand_id
1 'polypeptide(L)'
;MGFEELASLRDELVKQAAAEKSVQKQKKTAEKPPIKKSGKADALVSIIGLLQKTFPLAFPKKPAAKLPLKIGIHKDILAHADQLGTEKNQLRTALKAWCWGHRYWDCLTEDAVRVDLNGNPAGQVTKADAEQANKLKAERRKRSEAADAVPTESA
;
A
#
# COMPACT_ATOMS: atom_id res chain seq x y z
N MET A 1 -17.86 -13.12 -62.52
CA MET A 1 -18.29 -12.83 -61.13
C MET A 1 -17.28 -13.53 -60.22
N GLY A 2 -16.31 -12.82 -59.64
CA GLY A 2 -15.23 -13.51 -58.90
C GLY A 2 -14.13 -12.62 -58.29
N PHE A 3 -14.35 -11.31 -58.18
CA PHE A 3 -13.40 -10.40 -57.51
C PHE A 3 -14.07 -9.56 -56.42
N GLU A 4 -15.35 -9.22 -56.58
CA GLU A 4 -16.14 -8.55 -55.52
C GLU A 4 -16.44 -9.45 -54.31
N GLU A 5 -16.54 -10.77 -54.52
CA GLU A 5 -16.68 -11.75 -53.42
C GLU A 5 -15.42 -11.80 -52.55
N LEU A 6 -14.23 -11.65 -53.15
CA LEU A 6 -12.96 -11.64 -52.42
C LEU A 6 -12.75 -10.35 -51.61
N ALA A 7 -13.25 -9.22 -52.10
CA ALA A 7 -13.21 -7.96 -51.36
C ALA A 7 -14.13 -8.01 -50.12
N SER A 8 -15.35 -8.53 -50.29
CA SER A 8 -16.33 -8.68 -49.21
C SER A 8 -15.86 -9.65 -48.13
N LEU A 9 -15.24 -10.78 -48.51
CA LEU A 9 -14.65 -11.73 -47.56
C LEU A 9 -13.49 -11.13 -46.74
N ARG A 10 -12.70 -10.23 -47.34
CA ARG A 10 -11.55 -9.61 -46.68
C ARG A 10 -12.00 -8.58 -45.64
N ASP A 11 -13.04 -7.81 -45.94
CA ASP A 11 -13.65 -6.87 -44.99
C ASP A 11 -14.31 -7.61 -43.80
N GLU A 12 -14.96 -8.75 -44.04
CA GLU A 12 -15.50 -9.60 -42.96
C GLU A 12 -14.42 -10.19 -42.06
N LEU A 13 -13.30 -10.67 -42.63
CA LEU A 13 -12.16 -11.18 -41.86
C LEU A 13 -11.48 -10.10 -41.01
N VAL A 14 -11.41 -8.85 -41.50
CA VAL A 14 -10.87 -7.72 -40.72
C VAL A 14 -11.80 -7.37 -39.56
N LYS A 15 -13.13 -7.46 -39.76
CA LYS A 15 -14.12 -7.20 -38.71
C LYS A 15 -14.09 -8.26 -37.60
N GLN A 16 -13.82 -9.53 -37.95
CA GLN A 16 -13.64 -10.61 -36.97
C GLN A 16 -12.29 -10.51 -36.22
N ALA A 17 -11.20 -10.16 -36.91
CA ALA A 17 -9.88 -9.96 -36.28
C ALA A 17 -9.83 -8.76 -35.31
N ALA A 18 -10.70 -7.75 -35.49
CA ALA A 18 -10.83 -6.63 -34.57
C ALA A 18 -11.58 -7.00 -33.27
N ALA A 19 -12.53 -7.94 -33.34
CA ALA A 19 -13.26 -8.45 -32.19
C ALA A 19 -12.43 -9.42 -31.32
N GLU A 20 -11.49 -10.16 -31.92
CA GLU A 20 -10.59 -11.04 -31.15
C GLU A 20 -9.41 -10.29 -30.49
N LYS A 21 -8.96 -9.16 -31.07
CA LYS A 21 -7.90 -8.32 -30.48
C LYS A 21 -8.34 -7.54 -29.24
N SER A 22 -9.63 -7.24 -29.10
CA SER A 22 -10.17 -6.55 -27.92
C SER A 22 -10.34 -7.47 -26.70
N VAL A 23 -10.54 -8.77 -26.90
CA VAL A 23 -10.64 -9.76 -25.81
C VAL A 23 -9.26 -10.13 -25.24
N GLN A 24 -8.19 -10.16 -26.06
CA GLN A 24 -6.83 -10.43 -25.56
C GLN A 24 -6.15 -9.23 -24.87
N LYS A 25 -6.61 -7.99 -25.13
CA LYS A 25 -6.01 -6.79 -24.50
C LYS A 25 -6.54 -6.49 -23.09
N GLN A 26 -7.64 -7.12 -22.67
CA GLN A 26 -8.22 -6.92 -21.33
C GLN A 26 -8.03 -8.10 -20.35
N LYS A 27 -7.47 -9.23 -20.80
CA LYS A 27 -7.10 -10.38 -19.92
C LYS A 27 -5.61 -10.51 -19.60
N LYS A 28 -4.84 -9.43 -19.73
CA LYS A 28 -3.44 -9.32 -19.27
C LYS A 28 -3.26 -8.20 -18.24
N THR A 29 -4.17 -8.15 -17.28
CA THR A 29 -4.02 -7.35 -16.05
C THR A 29 -3.99 -8.26 -14.83
N ALA A 30 -3.05 -9.19 -14.80
CA ALA A 30 -2.53 -9.75 -13.56
C ALA A 30 -1.20 -10.44 -13.87
N GLU A 31 -0.21 -10.18 -13.02
CA GLU A 31 1.02 -10.94 -12.90
C GLU A 31 2.18 -10.65 -13.88
N LYS A 32 2.74 -9.45 -13.74
CA LYS A 32 4.15 -9.27 -13.33
C LYS A 32 4.35 -7.82 -12.89
N PRO A 33 4.74 -7.53 -11.64
CA PRO A 33 5.06 -6.17 -11.27
C PRO A 33 6.28 -5.71 -12.10
N PRO A 34 6.29 -4.45 -12.57
CA PRO A 34 7.47 -3.91 -13.23
C PRO A 34 8.61 -3.92 -12.23
N ILE A 35 9.71 -4.57 -12.58
CA ILE A 35 10.98 -4.49 -11.87
C ILE A 35 11.47 -3.05 -12.03
N LYS A 36 10.95 -2.15 -11.20
CA LYS A 36 11.47 -0.79 -11.05
C LYS A 36 12.68 -0.91 -10.12
N LYS A 37 13.83 -0.49 -10.64
CA LYS A 37 15.12 -0.42 -9.96
C LYS A 37 14.92 0.24 -8.59
N SER A 38 15.02 -0.57 -7.54
CA SER A 38 14.57 -0.24 -6.18
C SER A 38 15.51 0.76 -5.53
N GLY A 39 15.01 1.97 -5.26
CA GLY A 39 15.58 2.78 -4.20
C GLY A 39 15.33 2.09 -2.84
N LYS A 40 16.10 2.45 -1.81
CA LYS A 40 15.91 1.90 -0.45
C LYS A 40 14.47 2.02 0.04
N ALA A 41 13.73 3.05 -0.40
CA ALA A 41 12.32 3.24 -0.10
C ALA A 41 11.41 2.14 -0.70
N ASP A 42 11.68 1.70 -1.93
CA ASP A 42 10.92 0.61 -2.58
C ASP A 42 11.12 -0.72 -1.86
N ALA A 43 12.31 -0.97 -1.32
CA ALA A 43 12.56 -2.14 -0.49
C ALA A 43 11.70 -2.12 0.79
N LEU A 44 11.60 -0.98 1.47
CA LEU A 44 10.74 -0.84 2.65
C LEU A 44 9.25 -1.04 2.33
N VAL A 45 8.78 -0.46 1.22
CA VAL A 45 7.39 -0.65 0.77
C VAL A 45 7.13 -2.11 0.39
N SER A 46 8.11 -2.80 -0.19
CA SER A 46 8.00 -4.22 -0.53
C SER A 46 7.90 -5.10 0.73
N ILE A 47 8.68 -4.80 1.77
CA ILE A 47 8.59 -5.46 3.08
C ILE A 47 7.21 -5.25 3.71
N ILE A 48 6.71 -4.00 3.68
CA ILE A 48 5.35 -3.70 4.17
C ILE A 48 4.31 -4.50 3.37
N GLY A 49 4.44 -4.56 2.04
CA GLY A 49 3.56 -5.35 1.19
C GLY A 49 3.60 -6.85 1.47
N LEU A 50 4.76 -7.38 1.88
CA LEU A 50 4.90 -8.77 2.32
C LEU A 50 4.22 -9.00 3.67
N LEU A 51 4.42 -8.10 4.64
CA LEU A 51 3.69 -8.13 5.92
C LEU A 51 2.17 -8.06 5.74
N GLN A 52 1.68 -7.27 4.78
CA GLN A 52 0.25 -7.22 4.45
C GLN A 52 -0.30 -8.53 3.90
N LYS A 53 0.53 -9.31 3.19
CA LYS A 53 0.13 -10.63 2.67
C LYS A 53 0.10 -11.68 3.78
N THR A 54 1.10 -11.66 4.65
CA THR A 54 1.20 -12.63 5.76
C THR A 54 0.20 -12.33 6.88
N PHE A 55 0.03 -11.04 7.20
CA PHE A 55 -0.78 -10.57 8.32
C PHE A 55 -1.84 -9.55 7.85
N PRO A 56 -2.86 -10.00 7.10
CA PRO A 56 -3.88 -9.09 6.55
C PRO A 56 -4.74 -8.42 7.63
N LEU A 57 -4.85 -9.05 8.81
CA LEU A 57 -5.61 -8.53 9.94
C LEU A 57 -4.90 -7.36 10.63
N ALA A 58 -3.59 -7.46 10.85
CA ALA A 58 -2.80 -6.39 11.45
C ALA A 58 -2.42 -5.31 10.42
N PHE A 59 -2.13 -5.71 9.19
CA PHE A 59 -1.70 -4.83 8.11
C PHE A 59 -2.73 -4.82 6.98
N PRO A 60 -3.86 -4.10 7.13
CA PRO A 60 -4.85 -3.99 6.07
C PRO A 60 -4.31 -3.26 4.83
N LYS A 61 -4.73 -3.71 3.65
CA LYS A 61 -4.48 -3.06 2.35
C LYS A 61 -5.63 -2.09 2.02
N LYS A 62 -5.39 -1.04 1.21
CA LYS A 62 -6.43 -0.12 0.72
C LYS A 62 -7.62 -0.94 0.17
N PRO A 63 -8.90 -0.61 0.46
CA PRO A 63 -9.44 0.62 1.04
C PRO A 63 -9.61 0.64 2.57
N ALA A 64 -9.25 -0.43 3.30
CA ALA A 64 -9.47 -0.49 4.74
C ALA A 64 -8.64 0.57 5.51
N ALA A 65 -9.24 1.13 6.56
CA ALA A 65 -8.57 1.99 7.52
C ALA A 65 -7.38 1.23 8.14
N LYS A 66 -6.29 1.93 8.42
CA LYS A 66 -5.19 1.29 9.16
C LYS A 66 -5.68 0.99 10.58
N LEU A 67 -5.09 0.00 11.24
CA LEU A 67 -5.48 -0.35 12.60
C LEU A 67 -4.41 0.08 13.60
N PRO A 68 -4.79 0.51 14.81
CA PRO A 68 -3.86 0.74 15.88
C PRO A 68 -3.21 -0.59 16.26
N LEU A 69 -1.90 -0.66 16.13
CA LEU A 69 -1.16 -1.89 16.39
C LEU A 69 -0.85 -2.04 17.88
N LYS A 70 -0.72 -3.28 18.32
CA LYS A 70 -0.22 -3.64 19.65
C LYS A 70 1.10 -2.93 19.98
N ILE A 71 1.23 -2.42 21.21
CA ILE A 71 2.51 -1.89 21.70
C ILE A 71 3.50 -3.05 21.79
N GLY A 72 4.66 -2.89 21.15
CA GLY A 72 5.65 -3.97 21.11
C GLY A 72 5.46 -4.96 19.96
N ILE A 73 4.52 -4.73 19.02
CA ILE A 73 4.30 -5.62 17.86
C ILE A 73 5.56 -5.86 17.03
N HIS A 74 6.53 -4.95 17.07
CA HIS A 74 7.82 -5.14 16.42
C HIS A 74 8.55 -6.39 16.95
N LYS A 75 8.40 -6.76 18.22
CA LYS A 75 8.99 -7.99 18.78
C LYS A 75 8.32 -9.23 18.19
N ASP A 76 7.00 -9.21 18.13
CA ASP A 76 6.20 -10.29 17.53
C ASP A 76 6.58 -10.48 16.05
N ILE A 77 6.71 -9.40 15.28
CA ILE A 77 7.11 -9.46 13.86
C ILE A 77 8.55 -9.94 13.71
N LEU A 78 9.46 -9.51 14.59
CA LEU A 78 10.87 -9.94 14.57
C LEU A 78 11.02 -11.44 14.83
N ALA A 79 10.12 -12.05 15.61
CA ALA A 79 10.08 -13.50 15.78
C ALA A 79 9.68 -14.23 14.48
N HIS A 80 8.82 -13.60 13.67
CA HIS A 80 8.42 -14.11 12.36
C HIS A 80 9.37 -13.69 11.22
N ALA A 81 10.33 -12.79 11.46
CA ALA A 81 11.22 -12.27 10.43
C ALA A 81 12.08 -13.35 9.76
N ASP A 82 12.57 -14.31 10.56
CA ASP A 82 13.35 -15.46 10.08
C ASP A 82 12.50 -16.34 9.14
N GLN A 83 11.21 -16.52 9.42
CA GLN A 83 10.28 -17.25 8.53
C GLN A 83 9.98 -16.50 7.23
N LEU A 84 10.00 -15.17 7.28
CA LEU A 84 9.76 -14.30 6.13
C LEU A 84 11.02 -14.07 5.29
N GLY A 85 12.19 -14.57 5.74
CA GLY A 85 13.47 -14.38 5.04
C GLY A 85 13.88 -12.91 4.91
N THR A 86 13.47 -12.06 5.86
CA THR A 86 13.74 -10.60 5.81
C THR A 86 14.66 -10.14 6.93
N GLU A 87 15.48 -9.14 6.63
CA GLU A 87 16.47 -8.61 7.57
C GLU A 87 15.80 -7.79 8.68
N LYS A 88 16.15 -8.08 9.93
CA LYS A 88 15.52 -7.52 11.14
C LYS A 88 15.62 -5.99 11.19
N ASN A 89 16.69 -5.37 10.69
CA ASN A 89 16.82 -3.92 10.67
C ASN A 89 15.97 -3.27 9.58
N GLN A 90 15.90 -3.86 8.39
CA GLN A 90 14.98 -3.36 7.36
C GLN A 90 13.53 -3.45 7.82
N LEU A 91 13.15 -4.53 8.51
CA LEU A 91 11.83 -4.71 9.07
C LEU A 91 11.48 -3.63 10.12
N ARG A 92 12.41 -3.34 11.05
CA ARG A 92 12.26 -2.24 12.00
C ARG A 92 12.09 -0.90 11.31
N THR A 93 12.88 -0.63 10.27
CA THR A 93 12.82 0.61 9.50
C THR A 93 11.50 0.73 8.75
N ALA A 94 11.03 -0.36 8.14
CA ALA A 94 9.76 -0.43 7.44
C ALA A 94 8.58 -0.21 8.41
N LEU A 95 8.62 -0.81 9.59
CA LEU A 95 7.63 -0.60 10.64
C LEU A 95 7.63 0.84 11.15
N LYS A 96 8.80 1.43 11.35
CA LYS A 96 8.92 2.84 11.74
C LYS A 96 8.28 3.74 10.68
N ALA A 97 8.54 3.50 9.40
CA ALA A 97 7.90 4.23 8.31
C ALA A 97 6.38 4.00 8.26
N TRP A 98 5.90 2.80 8.58
CA TRP A 98 4.48 2.49 8.67
C TRP A 98 3.77 3.28 9.78
N CYS A 99 4.35 3.30 10.98
CA CYS A 99 3.80 3.98 12.16
C CYS A 99 3.93 5.52 12.09
N TRP A 100 4.89 6.05 11.34
CA TRP A 100 5.01 7.49 11.08
C TRP A 100 4.17 7.99 9.89
N GLY A 101 3.39 7.10 9.26
CA GLY A 101 2.47 7.51 8.20
C GLY A 101 1.24 8.23 8.77
N HIS A 102 0.79 9.30 8.12
CA HIS A 102 -0.43 10.04 8.49
C HIS A 102 -1.64 9.12 8.72
N ARG A 103 -1.84 8.16 7.82
CA ARG A 103 -2.92 7.16 7.91
C ARG A 103 -2.90 6.33 9.18
N TYR A 104 -1.74 6.17 9.84
CA TYR A 104 -1.65 5.43 11.11
C TYR A 104 -2.13 6.32 12.26
N TRP A 105 -1.76 7.60 12.25
CA TRP A 105 -2.23 8.57 13.25
C TRP A 105 -3.73 8.81 13.15
N ASP A 106 -4.32 8.78 11.95
CA ASP A 106 -5.77 8.89 11.76
C ASP A 106 -6.57 7.82 12.50
N CYS A 107 -5.97 6.66 12.77
CA CYS A 107 -6.63 5.51 13.38
C CYS A 107 -6.33 5.37 14.87
N LEU A 108 -5.52 6.27 15.43
CA LEU A 108 -5.26 6.36 16.88
C LEU A 108 -6.34 7.20 17.54
N THR A 109 -7.55 6.65 17.63
CA THR A 109 -8.64 7.22 18.41
C THR A 109 -8.64 6.66 19.82
N GLU A 110 -9.13 7.44 20.78
CA GLU A 110 -9.32 7.00 22.16
C GLU A 110 -10.18 5.73 22.21
N ASP A 111 -9.84 4.80 23.12
CA ASP A 111 -10.51 3.51 23.33
C ASP A 111 -10.52 2.57 22.12
N ALA A 112 -9.77 2.89 21.06
CA ALA A 112 -9.62 1.99 19.94
C ALA A 112 -8.87 0.72 20.35
N VAL A 113 -9.41 -0.43 19.97
CA VAL A 113 -8.81 -1.74 20.25
C VAL A 113 -7.55 -1.90 19.42
N ARG A 114 -6.42 -2.07 20.11
CA ARG A 114 -5.14 -2.42 19.46
C ARG A 114 -5.19 -3.87 19.03
N VAL A 115 -4.74 -4.16 17.81
CA VAL A 115 -4.70 -5.53 17.28
C VAL A 115 -3.28 -6.09 17.25
N ASP A 116 -3.15 -7.38 17.53
CA ASP A 116 -1.91 -8.14 17.29
C ASP A 116 -1.82 -8.64 15.83
N LEU A 117 -0.77 -9.41 15.52
CA LEU A 117 -0.54 -10.00 14.19
C LEU A 117 -1.64 -10.96 13.73
N ASN A 118 -2.32 -11.60 14.68
CA ASN A 118 -3.38 -12.56 14.44
C ASN A 118 -4.77 -11.89 14.44
N GLY A 119 -4.84 -10.58 14.65
CA GLY A 119 -6.09 -9.83 14.76
C GLY A 119 -6.74 -9.91 16.14
N ASN A 120 -6.07 -10.44 17.15
CA ASN A 120 -6.57 -10.48 18.51
C ASN A 120 -6.45 -9.10 19.19
N PRO A 121 -7.40 -8.75 20.07
CA PRO A 121 -7.29 -7.54 20.88
C PRO A 121 -6.10 -7.66 21.84
N ALA A 122 -5.18 -6.70 21.75
CA ALA A 122 -3.93 -6.68 22.49
C ALA A 122 -3.72 -5.34 23.24
N GLY A 123 -4.82 -4.83 23.78
CA GLY A 123 -4.89 -3.58 24.53
C GLY A 123 -5.75 -2.52 23.84
N GLN A 124 -5.77 -1.32 24.40
CA GLN A 124 -6.53 -0.19 23.87
C GLN A 124 -5.60 1.02 23.73
N VAL A 125 -5.99 1.96 22.88
CA VAL A 125 -5.33 3.26 22.74
C VAL A 125 -5.72 4.13 23.91
N THR A 126 -4.73 4.61 24.66
CA THR A 126 -4.98 5.51 25.78
C THR A 126 -5.29 6.93 25.30
N LYS A 127 -5.99 7.72 26.13
CA LYS A 127 -6.20 9.16 25.90
C LYS A 127 -4.91 9.89 25.50
N ALA A 128 -3.83 9.64 26.24
CA ALA A 128 -2.53 10.26 25.99
C ALA A 128 -1.97 9.92 24.60
N ASP A 129 -2.10 8.65 24.17
CA ASP A 129 -1.68 8.23 22.83
C ASP A 129 -2.50 8.93 21.73
N ALA A 130 -3.82 9.03 21.90
CA ALA A 130 -4.72 9.67 20.95
C ALA A 130 -4.45 11.19 20.84
N GLU A 131 -4.23 11.87 21.96
CA GLU A 131 -3.84 13.27 21.99
C GLU A 131 -2.50 13.51 21.32
N GLN A 132 -1.51 12.65 21.58
CA GLN A 132 -0.19 12.75 20.95
C GLN A 132 -0.29 12.55 19.43
N ALA A 133 -1.10 11.59 18.97
CA ALA A 133 -1.34 11.37 17.56
C ALA A 133 -1.98 12.61 16.89
N ASN A 134 -2.97 13.23 17.54
CA ASN A 134 -3.60 14.46 17.07
C ASN A 134 -2.60 15.63 16.99
N LYS A 135 -1.74 15.80 18.01
CA LYS A 135 -0.68 16.81 17.99
C LYS A 135 0.28 16.60 16.83
N LEU A 136 0.77 15.37 16.63
CA LEU A 136 1.67 15.03 15.52
C LEU A 136 1.02 15.27 14.15
N LYS A 137 -0.26 14.95 14.01
CA LYS A 137 -1.05 15.22 12.80
C LYS A 137 -1.15 16.72 12.52
N ALA A 138 -1.46 17.53 13.54
CA ALA A 138 -1.53 18.98 13.42
C ALA A 138 -0.18 19.60 13.01
N GLU A 139 0.91 19.18 13.65
CA GLU A 139 2.27 19.65 13.32
C GLU A 139 2.69 19.28 11.90
N ARG A 140 2.35 18.07 11.45
CA ARG A 140 2.62 17.64 10.06
C ARG A 140 1.81 18.45 9.06
N ARG A 141 0.54 18.74 9.36
CA ARG A 141 -0.35 19.55 8.51
C ARG A 141 0.21 20.96 8.33
N LYS A 142 0.60 21.62 9.43
CA LYS A 142 1.26 22.93 9.39
C LYS A 142 2.53 22.92 8.53
N ARG A 143 3.34 21.86 8.63
CA ARG A 143 4.57 21.73 7.83
C ARG A 143 4.31 21.52 6.34
N SER A 144 3.26 20.77 5.98
CA SER A 144 2.83 20.68 4.57
C SER A 144 2.29 22.01 4.06
N GLU A 145 1.44 22.69 4.83
CA GLU A 145 0.90 24.01 4.46
C GLU A 145 2.03 25.05 4.28
N ALA A 146 3.07 25.01 5.12
CA ALA A 146 4.24 25.87 4.96
C ALA A 146 5.14 25.50 3.77
N ALA A 147 5.15 24.23 3.33
CA ALA A 147 5.91 23.79 2.16
C ALA A 147 5.22 24.14 0.84
N ASP A 148 3.88 24.09 0.81
CA ASP A 148 3.05 24.54 -0.32
C ASP A 148 2.97 26.08 -0.42
N ALA A 149 3.29 26.80 0.67
CA ALA A 149 3.31 28.26 0.70
C ALA A 149 4.68 28.90 0.37
N VAL A 150 5.71 28.13 0.02
CA VAL A 150 6.95 28.71 -0.54
C VAL A 150 6.68 29.06 -1.99
N PRO A 151 6.59 30.36 -2.37
CA PRO A 151 6.42 30.73 -3.75
C PRO A 151 7.69 30.33 -4.49
N THR A 152 7.54 29.54 -5.55
CA THR A 152 8.51 29.51 -6.64
C THR A 152 8.53 30.91 -7.25
N GLU A 153 9.30 31.80 -6.62
CA GLU A 153 9.68 33.09 -7.19
C GLU A 153 10.74 32.78 -8.26
N SER A 154 10.26 32.68 -9.50
CA SER A 154 11.08 32.72 -10.70
C SER A 154 11.75 34.09 -10.78
N ALA A 155 13.07 34.12 -10.81
CA ALA A 155 13.88 35.24 -11.28
C ALA A 155 15.00 34.70 -12.17
#